data_AF-A0A286EGD1-F1
#
_entry.id   AF-A0A286EGD1-F1
#
_cell.length_a   1.000
_cell.length_b   1.000
_cell.length_c   1.000
_cell.angle_alpha   90.00
_cell.angle_beta   90.00
_cell.angle_gamma   90.00
#
_symmetry.space_group_name_H-M   'P 1'
#
loop_
_entity.id
_entity.type
_entity.pdbx_description
1 polymer ?
#
loop_
_entity_poly.entity_id
_entity_poly.type
_entity_poly.pdbx_seq_one_letter_code
_entity_poly.pdbx_strand_id
1 'polypeptide(L)'
;MQSITASDIAEFQNIARSASAVSRASDVSLPPLPSACSQYYQRVEQCFAKQSDHEGLLSLNEELKNDLVLQANADEQSCRILNDSFNGVARHLGCD
;
A
#
# COMPACT_ATOMS: atom_id res chain seq x y z
N MET A 1 2.52 45.05 -19.90
CA MET A 1 2.11 44.89 -18.50
C MET A 1 0.65 44.44 -18.53
N GLN A 2 0.38 43.16 -18.30
CA GLN A 2 -0.98 42.62 -18.31
C GLN A 2 -1.53 42.73 -16.88
N SER A 3 -2.58 43.53 -16.69
CA SER A 3 -3.22 43.75 -15.40
C SER A 3 -4.21 42.64 -15.11
N ILE A 4 -3.96 41.83 -14.08
CA ILE A 4 -4.90 40.80 -13.60
C ILE A 4 -6.11 41.52 -12.97
N THR A 5 -7.32 41.20 -13.44
CA THR A 5 -8.55 41.83 -12.97
C THR A 5 -9.19 41.00 -11.85
N ALA A 6 -10.10 41.62 -11.08
CA ALA A 6 -10.80 40.93 -9.98
C ALA A 6 -11.63 39.72 -10.47
N SER A 7 -12.05 39.72 -11.74
CA SER A 7 -12.76 38.59 -12.35
C SER A 7 -11.86 37.38 -12.59
N ASP A 8 -10.60 37.59 -12.94
CA ASP A 8 -9.62 36.49 -13.11
C ASP A 8 -9.38 35.76 -11.79
N ILE A 9 -9.36 36.49 -10.67
CA ILE A 9 -9.16 35.91 -9.33
C ILE A 9 -10.36 35.05 -8.91
N ALA A 10 -11.58 35.46 -9.26
CA ALA A 10 -12.79 34.70 -8.95
C ALA A 10 -12.84 33.37 -9.72
N GLU A 11 -12.35 33.34 -10.95
CA GLU A 11 -12.28 32.11 -11.75
C GLU A 11 -11.21 31.14 -11.21
N PHE A 12 -10.05 31.67 -10.80
CA PHE A 12 -9.02 30.88 -10.09
C PHE A 12 -9.53 30.30 -8.77
N GLN A 13 -10.33 31.06 -8.01
CA GLN A 13 -10.95 30.56 -6.78
C GLN A 13 -11.97 29.46 -7.05
N ASN A 14 -12.73 29.54 -8.16
CA ASN A 14 -13.68 28.50 -8.53
C ASN A 14 -12.98 27.21 -9.01
N ILE A 15 -11.86 27.33 -9.73
CA ILE A 15 -10.97 26.21 -10.08
C ILE A 15 -10.35 25.61 -8.81
N ALA A 16 -9.86 26.43 -7.87
CA ALA A 16 -9.28 25.96 -6.61
C ALA A 16 -10.32 25.28 -5.70
N ARG A 17 -11.58 25.75 -5.71
CA ARG A 17 -12.69 25.14 -4.97
C ARG A 17 -13.16 23.83 -5.62
N SER A 18 -13.13 23.76 -6.94
CA SER A 18 -13.37 22.52 -7.71
C SER A 18 -12.22 21.50 -7.55
N ALA A 19 -10.98 21.97 -7.46
CA ALA A 19 -9.80 21.15 -7.17
C ALA A 19 -9.75 20.68 -5.70
N SER A 20 -10.27 21.49 -4.77
CA SER A 20 -10.46 21.08 -3.37
C SER A 20 -11.56 20.02 -3.23
N ALA A 21 -12.52 19.96 -4.16
CA ALA A 21 -13.47 18.84 -4.26
C ALA A 21 -12.88 17.59 -4.94
N VAL A 22 -11.75 17.74 -5.63
CA VAL A 22 -10.93 16.64 -6.20
C VAL A 22 -9.87 16.12 -5.22
N SER A 23 -9.88 16.60 -3.97
CA SER A 23 -9.16 15.95 -2.86
C SER A 23 -10.00 14.91 -2.14
N ARG A 24 -11.05 14.37 -2.78
CA ARG A 24 -11.33 12.95 -2.55
C ARG A 24 -10.20 12.22 -3.22
N ALA A 25 -9.21 11.86 -2.39
CA ALA A 25 -8.43 10.66 -2.59
C ALA A 25 -9.30 9.70 -3.38
N SER A 26 -8.86 9.33 -4.57
CA SER A 26 -9.46 8.21 -5.27
C SER A 26 -9.49 7.11 -4.23
N ASP A 27 -10.68 6.86 -3.68
CA ASP A 27 -11.02 5.72 -2.86
C ASP A 27 -11.01 4.56 -3.87
N VAL A 28 -9.84 4.31 -4.45
CA VAL A 28 -9.50 3.06 -5.07
C VAL A 28 -9.44 2.15 -3.87
N SER A 29 -10.63 1.71 -3.46
CA SER A 29 -10.80 0.63 -2.52
C SER A 29 -10.17 -0.56 -3.23
N LEU A 30 -8.87 -0.71 -3.01
CA LEU A 30 -8.08 -1.82 -3.50
C LEU A 30 -8.84 -3.08 -3.12
N PRO A 31 -9.00 -4.04 -4.06
CA PRO A 31 -9.73 -5.25 -3.76
C PRO A 31 -9.11 -5.90 -2.52
N PRO A 32 -9.94 -6.38 -1.57
CA PRO A 32 -9.42 -7.00 -0.36
C PRO A 32 -8.57 -8.22 -0.74
N LEU A 33 -7.43 -8.36 -0.09
CA LEU A 33 -6.59 -9.54 -0.24
C LEU A 33 -7.36 -10.80 0.17
N PRO A 34 -7.16 -11.93 -0.53
CA PRO A 34 -7.60 -13.22 -0.03
C PRO A 34 -7.01 -13.49 1.35
N SER A 35 -7.76 -14.20 2.20
CA SER A 35 -7.40 -14.36 3.62
C SER A 35 -6.03 -15.01 3.82
N ALA A 36 -5.64 -15.96 2.97
CA ALA A 36 -4.32 -16.58 3.01
C ALA A 36 -3.18 -15.57 2.75
N CYS A 37 -3.39 -14.62 1.84
CA CYS A 37 -2.42 -13.57 1.55
C CYS A 37 -2.31 -12.59 2.73
N SER A 38 -3.44 -12.16 3.29
CA SER A 38 -3.42 -11.28 4.47
C SER A 38 -2.66 -11.91 5.65
N GLN A 39 -2.90 -13.21 5.92
CA GLN A 39 -2.19 -13.94 6.97
C GLN A 39 -0.68 -14.03 6.70
N TYR A 40 -0.28 -14.30 5.45
CA TYR A 40 1.11 -14.32 5.04
C TYR A 40 1.80 -12.98 5.31
N TYR A 41 1.29 -11.88 4.75
CA TYR A 41 1.93 -10.56 4.90
C TYR A 41 1.96 -10.08 6.35
N GLN A 42 0.92 -10.37 7.14
CA GLN A 42 0.89 -10.04 8.57
C GLN A 42 1.96 -10.83 9.35
N ARG A 43 2.17 -12.10 9.01
CA ARG A 43 3.20 -12.92 9.67
C ARG A 43 4.61 -12.46 9.31
N VAL A 44 4.83 -12.10 8.04
CA VAL A 44 6.10 -11.52 7.57
C VAL A 44 6.39 -10.21 8.30
N GLU A 45 5.39 -9.32 8.39
CA GLU A 45 5.48 -8.06 9.12
C GLU A 45 5.90 -8.26 10.59
N GLN A 46 5.22 -9.17 11.30
CA GLN A 46 5.55 -9.48 12.70
C GLN A 46 6.96 -10.04 12.89
N CYS A 47 7.44 -10.82 11.92
CA CYS A 47 8.81 -11.33 11.94
C CYS A 47 9.82 -10.21 11.71
N PHE A 48 9.61 -9.41 10.67
CA PHE A 48 10.51 -8.33 10.28
C PHE A 48 10.57 -7.23 11.33
N ALA A 49 9.47 -6.93 12.02
CA ALA A 49 9.43 -5.97 13.13
C ALA A 49 10.36 -6.34 14.31
N LYS A 50 10.77 -7.60 14.44
CA LYS A 50 11.73 -8.06 15.47
C LYS A 50 13.19 -7.88 15.06
N GLN A 51 13.45 -7.48 13.81
CA GLN A 51 14.81 -7.36 13.27
C GLN A 51 15.39 -5.96 13.52
N SER A 52 16.73 -5.89 13.58
CA SER A 52 17.45 -4.63 13.80
C SER A 52 17.28 -3.62 12.65
N ASP A 53 17.04 -4.13 11.43
CA ASP A 53 16.84 -3.34 10.20
C ASP A 53 15.39 -3.49 9.69
N HIS A 54 14.43 -3.31 10.59
CA HIS A 54 13.03 -3.58 10.30
C HIS A 54 12.39 -2.55 9.34
N GLU A 55 12.82 -1.29 9.34
CA GLU A 55 12.16 -0.24 8.53
C GLU A 55 12.19 -0.56 7.03
N GLY A 56 13.35 -0.96 6.49
CA GLY A 56 13.47 -1.36 5.09
C GLY A 56 12.67 -2.63 4.77
N LEU A 57 12.68 -3.60 5.68
CA LEU A 57 11.96 -4.86 5.52
C LEU A 57 10.42 -4.67 5.55
N LEU A 58 9.93 -3.80 6.43
CA LEU A 58 8.52 -3.46 6.53
C LEU A 58 8.05 -2.66 5.31
N SER A 59 8.86 -1.71 4.83
CA SER A 59 8.57 -0.96 3.60
C SER A 59 8.47 -1.90 2.39
N LEU A 60 9.42 -2.83 2.25
CA LEU A 60 9.40 -3.81 1.16
C LEU A 60 8.19 -4.74 1.26
N ASN A 61 7.81 -5.17 2.47
CA ASN A 61 6.64 -6.01 2.68
C ASN A 61 5.34 -5.31 2.26
N GLU A 62 5.18 -4.02 2.61
CA GLU A 62 4.05 -3.20 2.18
C GLU A 62 4.02 -2.98 0.67
N GLU A 63 5.17 -2.74 0.04
CA GLU A 63 5.28 -2.61 -1.42
C GLU A 63 4.83 -3.89 -2.12
N LEU A 64 5.37 -5.04 -1.72
CA LEU A 64 5.01 -6.35 -2.27
C LEU A 64 3.52 -6.67 -2.07
N LYS A 65 2.95 -6.26 -0.93
CA LYS A 65 1.51 -6.40 -0.66
C LYS A 65 0.70 -5.57 -1.65
N ASN A 66 1.05 -4.31 -1.84
CA ASN A 66 0.33 -3.40 -2.74
C ASN A 66 0.45 -3.84 -4.20
N ASP A 67 1.63 -4.29 -4.64
CA ASP A 67 1.85 -4.83 -5.98
C ASP A 67 0.97 -6.05 -6.26
N LEU A 68 0.88 -6.98 -5.30
CA LEU A 68 0.02 -8.16 -5.43
C LEU A 68 -1.45 -7.77 -5.60
N VAL A 69 -1.92 -6.75 -4.86
CA VAL A 69 -3.29 -6.26 -4.97
C VAL A 69 -3.55 -5.54 -6.28
N LEU A 70 -2.62 -4.68 -6.71
CA LEU A 70 -2.74 -3.90 -7.95
C LEU A 70 -2.75 -4.79 -9.20
N GLN A 71 -1.99 -5.87 -9.18
CA GLN A 71 -1.91 -6.80 -10.31
C GLN A 71 -3.10 -7.77 -10.37
N ALA A 72 -4.03 -7.75 -9.40
CA ALA A 72 -5.13 -8.72 -9.28
C ALA A 72 -4.68 -10.20 -9.33
N ASN A 73 -3.40 -10.46 -9.01
CA ASN A 73 -2.78 -11.78 -9.06
C ASN A 73 -2.80 -12.48 -7.69
N ALA A 74 -3.62 -11.99 -6.77
CA ALA A 74 -3.77 -12.56 -5.44
C ALA A 74 -4.60 -13.86 -5.52
N ASP A 75 -3.91 -14.97 -5.79
CA ASP A 75 -4.47 -16.32 -5.71
C ASP A 75 -4.23 -16.92 -4.30
N GLU A 76 -5.28 -17.51 -3.72
CA GLU A 76 -5.20 -18.08 -2.37
C GLU A 76 -4.13 -19.16 -2.26
N GLN A 77 -4.03 -20.04 -3.26
CA GLN A 77 -3.13 -21.17 -3.20
C GLN A 77 -1.68 -20.72 -3.26
N SER A 78 -1.39 -19.72 -4.10
CA SER A 78 -0.08 -19.09 -4.19
C SER A 78 0.35 -18.48 -2.85
N CYS A 79 -0.55 -17.79 -2.15
CA CYS A 79 -0.25 -17.22 -0.83
C CYS A 79 -0.06 -18.28 0.27
N ARG A 80 -0.76 -19.42 0.20
CA ARG A 80 -0.51 -20.56 1.10
C ARG A 80 0.91 -21.11 0.90
N ILE A 81 1.34 -21.28 -0.35
CA ILE A 81 2.69 -21.74 -0.69
C ILE A 81 3.75 -20.75 -0.20
N LEU A 82 3.52 -19.43 -0.37
CA LEU A 82 4.40 -18.40 0.16
C LEU A 82 4.50 -18.45 1.69
N ASN A 83 3.37 -18.59 2.38
CA ASN A 83 3.35 -18.71 3.84
C ASN A 83 4.10 -19.96 4.34
N ASP A 84 3.96 -21.10 3.68
CA ASP A 84 4.68 -22.31 4.04
C ASP A 84 6.18 -22.18 3.76
N SER A 85 6.54 -21.54 2.65
CA SER A 85 7.93 -21.26 2.29
C SER A 85 8.60 -20.31 3.29
N PHE A 86 7.84 -19.35 3.82
CA PHE A 86 8.31 -18.41 4.83
C PHE A 86 8.73 -19.10 6.14
N ASN A 87 8.26 -20.32 6.43
CA ASN A 87 8.72 -21.09 7.60
C ASN A 87 10.25 -21.31 7.61
N GLY A 88 10.88 -21.40 6.45
CA GLY A 88 12.34 -21.51 6.34
C GLY A 88 13.04 -20.21 6.75
N VAL A 89 12.55 -19.09 6.24
CA VAL A 89 13.05 -17.74 6.54
C VAL A 89 12.80 -17.40 8.00
N ALA A 90 11.60 -17.68 8.51
CA ALA A 90 11.21 -17.37 9.87
C ALA A 90 12.12 -18.05 10.90
N ARG A 91 12.42 -19.34 10.70
CA ARG A 91 13.37 -20.08 11.55
C ARG A 91 14.78 -19.52 11.50
N HIS A 92 15.24 -19.08 10.33
CA HIS A 92 16.57 -18.48 10.19
C HIS A 92 16.66 -17.13 10.93
N LEU A 93 15.58 -16.35 10.90
CA LEU A 93 15.46 -15.06 11.56
C LEU A 93 15.01 -15.16 13.04
N GLY A 94 14.76 -16.38 13.54
CA GLY A 94 14.34 -16.63 14.93
C GLY A 94 12.97 -16.08 15.28
N CYS A 95 12.04 -16.06 14.32
CA CYS A 95 10.72 -15.46 14.44
C CYS A 95 9.57 -16.45 14.13
N ASP A 96 9.89 -17.75 14.13
CA ASP A 96 8.94 -18.85 13.95
C ASP A 96 7.91 -19.01 15.09
#